data_AF-X1D7E9-F1
#
_entry.id   AF-X1D7E9-F1
#
_cell.length_a   1.000
_cell.length_b   1.000
_cell.length_c   1.000
_cell.angle_alpha   90.00
_cell.angle_beta   90.00
_cell.angle_gamma   90.00
#
_symmetry.space_group_name_H-M   'P 1'
#
loop_
_entity.id
_entity.type
_entity.pdbx_description
1 polymer ?
#
loop_
_entity_poly.entity_id
_entity_poly.type
_entity_poly.pdbx_seq_one_letter_code
_entity_poly.pdbx_strand_id
1 'polypeptide(L)'
;GKGWNIMMAGLNFERLINNTAMLGNVQDIIKLLFYYTRRRIQFNKTTSQIPRIQDLIAEILSMYRMGKVFNYNCAKQLDDGIEPTVDVSIAKWIPAEFLRDLTSRAIQVMGGDGVMSYYPVGPMLIGAKINEIAAGSTETQKMIIYRFSSRKFNEPFRMRWIDEINSAVVSKKDSRFKGLEVNEENVLKVIAHDYKVNPALYMTPDDVREDIGGSRTDLLNIFNKLEEQKLIAVHQDR
;
A
#
# COMPACT_ATOMS: atom_id res chain seq x y z
N GLY A 1 21.13 -0.56 -26.38
CA GLY A 1 20.32 0.51 -27.00
C GLY A 1 19.51 1.28 -25.95
N LYS A 2 18.84 2.38 -26.32
CA LYS A 2 18.07 3.26 -25.40
C LYS A 2 16.57 2.88 -25.24
N GLY A 3 16.13 1.75 -25.80
CA GLY A 3 14.70 1.39 -25.92
C GLY A 3 13.93 1.31 -24.59
N TRP A 4 14.57 0.80 -23.53
CA TRP A 4 13.95 0.74 -22.19
C TRP A 4 13.55 2.12 -21.67
N ASN A 5 14.47 3.09 -21.75
CA ASN A 5 14.23 4.44 -21.26
C ASN A 5 13.13 5.15 -22.07
N ILE A 6 13.08 4.93 -23.39
CA ILE A 6 12.05 5.50 -24.26
C ILE A 6 10.67 4.93 -23.90
N MET A 7 10.57 3.61 -23.73
CA MET A 7 9.32 2.95 -23.35
C MET A 7 8.83 3.40 -21.97
N MET A 8 9.73 3.53 -21.00
CA MET A 8 9.37 3.95 -19.64
C MET A 8 8.97 5.43 -19.55
N ALA A 9 9.49 6.30 -20.42
CA ALA A 9 9.19 7.73 -20.40
C ALA A 9 7.70 8.05 -20.64
N GLY A 10 6.99 7.25 -21.44
CA GLY A 10 5.56 7.47 -21.73
C GLY A 10 4.60 6.70 -20.84
N LEU A 11 5.09 5.68 -20.11
CA LEU A 11 4.23 4.69 -19.47
C LEU A 11 3.44 5.26 -18.27
N ASN A 12 4.03 6.20 -17.52
CA ASN A 12 3.32 6.84 -16.40
C ASN A 12 2.19 7.76 -16.90
N PHE A 13 2.42 8.47 -17.99
CA PHE A 13 1.40 9.28 -18.64
C PHE A 13 0.25 8.41 -19.19
N GLU A 14 0.57 7.29 -19.84
CA GLU A 14 -0.42 6.31 -20.33
C GLU A 14 -1.31 5.78 -19.18
N ARG A 15 -0.70 5.39 -18.06
CA ARG A 15 -1.41 4.90 -16.86
C ARG A 15 -2.40 5.92 -16.33
N LEU A 16 -2.01 7.19 -16.31
CA LEU A 16 -2.86 8.27 -15.84
C LEU A 16 -4.05 8.52 -16.79
N ILE A 17 -3.82 8.50 -18.10
CA ILE A 17 -4.90 8.60 -19.10
C ILE A 17 -5.89 7.44 -18.92
N ASN A 18 -5.38 6.21 -18.79
CA ASN A 18 -6.23 5.04 -18.60
C ASN A 18 -7.10 5.16 -17.33
N ASN A 19 -6.55 5.70 -16.24
CA ASN A 19 -7.35 5.95 -15.04
C ASN A 19 -8.55 6.88 -15.27
N THR A 20 -8.39 7.89 -16.13
CA THR A 20 -9.49 8.78 -16.50
C THR A 20 -10.64 8.01 -17.17
N ALA A 21 -10.32 7.05 -18.06
CA ALA A 21 -11.31 6.18 -18.69
C ALA A 21 -12.01 5.26 -17.66
N MET A 22 -11.25 4.69 -16.72
CA MET A 22 -11.82 3.86 -15.64
C MET A 22 -12.80 4.65 -14.77
N LEU A 23 -12.46 5.88 -14.38
CA LEU A 23 -13.36 6.76 -13.63
C LEU A 23 -14.61 7.14 -14.44
N GLY A 24 -14.50 7.27 -15.77
CA GLY A 24 -15.65 7.41 -16.66
C GLY A 24 -16.61 6.22 -16.55
N ASN A 25 -16.08 4.99 -16.64
CA ASN A 25 -16.88 3.77 -16.49
C ASN A 25 -17.55 3.69 -15.11
N VAL A 26 -16.84 4.06 -14.03
CA VAL A 26 -17.43 4.15 -12.68
C VAL A 26 -18.62 5.11 -12.68
N GLN A 27 -18.48 6.28 -13.30
CA GLN A 27 -19.55 7.27 -13.38
C GLN A 27 -20.78 6.73 -14.11
N ASP A 28 -20.58 5.98 -15.20
CA ASP A 28 -21.68 5.39 -15.97
C ASP A 28 -22.39 4.28 -15.21
N ILE A 29 -21.64 3.45 -14.47
CA ILE A 29 -22.24 2.45 -13.56
C ILE A 29 -23.07 3.14 -12.47
N ILE A 30 -22.60 4.24 -11.89
CA ILE A 30 -23.36 5.01 -10.89
C ILE A 30 -24.69 5.50 -11.48
N LYS A 31 -24.67 6.09 -12.68
CA LYS A 31 -25.89 6.54 -13.37
C LYS A 31 -26.86 5.38 -13.59
N LEU A 32 -26.34 4.23 -14.05
CA LEU A 32 -27.13 3.01 -14.28
C LEU A 32 -27.77 2.51 -12.98
N LEU A 33 -27.01 2.45 -11.88
CA LEU A 33 -27.51 2.02 -10.58
C LEU A 33 -28.63 2.93 -10.07
N PHE A 34 -28.47 4.25 -10.15
CA PHE A 34 -29.54 5.18 -9.77
C PHE A 34 -30.77 5.05 -10.68
N TYR A 35 -30.56 4.89 -11.99
CA TYR A 35 -31.66 4.70 -12.93
C TYR A 35 -32.48 3.46 -12.58
N TYR A 36 -31.80 2.33 -12.38
CA TYR A 36 -32.37 1.01 -12.17
C TYR A 36 -33.04 0.90 -10.80
N THR A 37 -32.33 1.27 -9.72
CA THR A 37 -32.82 1.08 -8.35
C THR A 37 -34.01 1.97 -7.98
N ARG A 38 -34.14 3.13 -8.61
CA ARG A 38 -35.30 4.02 -8.43
C ARG A 38 -36.55 3.56 -9.17
N ARG A 39 -36.42 2.59 -10.07
CA ARG A 39 -37.53 2.08 -10.92
C ARG A 39 -37.92 0.64 -10.59
N ARG A 40 -37.00 -0.14 -10.04
CA ARG A 40 -37.28 -1.52 -9.63
C ARG A 40 -38.07 -1.53 -8.32
N ILE A 41 -39.23 -2.17 -8.32
CA ILE A 41 -40.05 -2.41 -7.13
C ILE A 41 -39.79 -3.83 -6.60
N GLN A 42 -39.43 -3.94 -5.33
CA GLN A 42 -39.36 -5.20 -4.58
C GLN A 42 -39.86 -4.95 -3.17
N PHE A 43 -40.59 -5.91 -2.59
CA PHE A 43 -41.14 -5.78 -1.23
C PHE A 43 -41.95 -4.49 -1.03
N ASN A 44 -42.80 -4.16 -2.02
CA ASN A 44 -43.68 -2.98 -2.04
C ASN A 44 -42.97 -1.62 -1.95
N LYS A 45 -41.68 -1.54 -2.29
CA LYS A 45 -40.92 -0.29 -2.32
C LYS A 45 -39.88 -0.31 -3.43
N THR A 46 -39.35 0.85 -3.78
CA THR A 46 -38.22 0.89 -4.73
C THR A 46 -36.99 0.24 -4.09
N THR A 47 -36.16 -0.44 -4.87
CA THR A 47 -34.93 -1.02 -4.31
C THR A 47 -33.96 0.06 -3.82
N SER A 48 -34.07 1.30 -4.31
CA SER A 48 -33.35 2.46 -3.78
C SER A 48 -33.68 2.81 -2.31
N GLN A 49 -34.80 2.30 -1.77
CA GLN A 49 -35.18 2.45 -0.37
C GLN A 49 -34.68 1.31 0.53
N ILE A 50 -33.89 0.37 0.00
CA ILE A 50 -33.26 -0.69 0.78
C ILE A 50 -31.94 -0.16 1.34
N PRO A 51 -31.74 -0.12 2.68
CA PRO A 51 -30.54 0.47 3.29
C PRO A 51 -29.23 -0.08 2.73
N ARG A 52 -29.12 -1.40 2.57
CA ARG A 52 -27.92 -2.04 2.00
C ARG A 52 -27.56 -1.53 0.59
N ILE A 53 -28.53 -1.14 -0.24
CA ILE A 53 -28.27 -0.56 -1.56
C ILE A 53 -27.80 0.90 -1.41
N GLN A 54 -28.31 1.63 -0.42
CA GLN A 54 -27.88 2.99 -0.13
C GLN A 54 -26.44 3.01 0.38
N ASP A 55 -26.07 2.11 1.29
CA ASP A 55 -24.71 1.94 1.81
C ASP A 55 -23.73 1.66 0.66
N LEU A 56 -24.09 0.71 -0.20
CA LEU A 56 -23.31 0.36 -1.39
C LEU A 56 -23.09 1.56 -2.31
N ILE A 57 -24.14 2.30 -2.64
CA ILE A 57 -24.03 3.47 -3.53
C ILE A 57 -23.22 4.59 -2.86
N ALA A 58 -23.31 4.76 -1.54
CA ALA A 58 -22.52 5.74 -0.80
C ALA A 58 -21.02 5.43 -0.84
N GLU A 59 -20.63 4.16 -0.66
CA GLU A 59 -19.24 3.71 -0.84
C GLU A 59 -18.73 3.98 -2.26
N ILE A 60 -19.55 3.66 -3.27
CA ILE A 60 -19.19 3.84 -4.68
C ILE A 60 -18.97 5.32 -5.01
N LEU A 61 -19.86 6.20 -4.55
CA LEU A 61 -19.75 7.65 -4.74
C LEU A 61 -18.51 8.22 -4.04
N SER A 62 -18.17 7.71 -2.86
CA SER A 62 -17.00 8.12 -2.10
C SER A 62 -15.71 7.78 -2.84
N MET A 63 -15.59 6.52 -3.29
CA MET A 63 -14.44 6.07 -4.07
C MET A 63 -14.30 6.80 -5.40
N TYR A 64 -15.41 7.05 -6.11
CA TYR A 64 -15.40 7.84 -7.35
C TYR A 64 -14.88 9.26 -7.12
N ARG A 65 -15.33 9.94 -6.06
CA ARG A 65 -14.89 11.31 -5.73
C ARG A 65 -13.41 11.33 -5.33
N MET A 66 -12.98 10.40 -4.48
CA MET A 66 -11.58 10.27 -4.09
C MET A 66 -10.67 10.00 -5.30
N GLY A 67 -11.05 9.04 -6.13
CA GLY A 67 -10.31 8.68 -7.35
C GLY A 67 -10.18 9.85 -8.32
N LYS A 68 -11.26 10.63 -8.52
CA LYS A 68 -11.21 11.84 -9.35
C LYS A 68 -10.24 12.88 -8.83
N VAL A 69 -10.36 13.27 -7.57
CA VAL A 69 -9.48 14.29 -6.97
C VAL A 69 -8.02 13.83 -7.04
N PHE A 70 -7.76 12.56 -6.72
CA PHE A 70 -6.43 11.99 -6.78
C PHE A 70 -5.84 11.96 -8.20
N ASN A 71 -6.65 11.59 -9.21
CA ASN A 71 -6.24 11.60 -10.61
C ASN A 71 -5.90 13.01 -11.11
N TYR A 72 -6.72 14.01 -10.79
CA TYR A 72 -6.41 15.41 -11.12
C TYR A 72 -5.16 15.91 -10.42
N ASN A 73 -4.92 15.51 -9.17
CA ASN A 73 -3.69 15.85 -8.46
C ASN A 73 -2.45 15.25 -9.15
N CYS A 74 -2.52 14.00 -9.62
CA CYS A 74 -1.44 13.38 -10.40
C CYS A 74 -1.21 14.12 -11.72
N ALA A 75 -2.28 14.50 -12.42
CA ALA A 75 -2.20 15.28 -13.66
C ALA A 75 -1.53 16.64 -13.41
N LYS A 76 -1.93 17.34 -12.34
CA LYS A 76 -1.33 18.63 -11.98
C LYS A 76 0.16 18.51 -11.68
N GLN A 77 0.58 17.47 -10.98
CA GLN A 77 2.00 17.20 -10.73
C GLN A 77 2.78 17.00 -12.03
N LEU A 78 2.24 16.24 -12.99
CA LEU A 78 2.86 16.07 -14.31
C LEU A 78 2.94 17.39 -15.08
N ASP A 79 1.88 18.20 -15.05
CA ASP A 79 1.87 19.54 -15.66
C ASP A 79 2.93 20.47 -15.05
N ASP A 80 3.25 20.29 -13.76
CA ASP A 80 4.30 21.01 -13.04
C ASP A 80 5.71 20.45 -13.29
N GLY A 81 5.85 19.45 -14.17
CA GLY A 81 7.13 18.80 -14.48
C GLY A 81 7.64 17.86 -13.39
N ILE A 82 6.80 17.52 -12.41
CA ILE A 82 7.08 16.50 -11.39
C ILE A 82 6.67 15.15 -11.97
N GLU A 83 7.47 14.10 -11.77
CA GLU A 83 7.14 12.73 -12.19
C GLU A 83 6.63 11.92 -10.98
N PRO A 84 5.31 11.84 -10.74
CA PRO A 84 4.77 11.30 -9.51
C PRO A 84 4.57 9.78 -9.64
N THR A 85 5.67 9.04 -9.81
CA THR A 85 5.65 7.59 -10.11
C THR A 85 4.82 6.79 -9.10
N VAL A 86 4.96 7.07 -7.80
CA VAL A 86 4.18 6.38 -6.75
C VAL A 86 2.70 6.71 -6.86
N ASP A 87 2.35 7.99 -7.03
CA ASP A 87 0.94 8.41 -7.10
C ASP A 87 0.28 7.87 -8.36
N VAL A 88 0.96 7.86 -9.51
CA VAL A 88 0.46 7.25 -10.74
C VAL A 88 0.23 5.75 -10.58
N SER A 89 1.13 5.03 -9.89
CA SER A 89 0.92 3.62 -9.57
C SER A 89 -0.30 3.40 -8.68
N ILE A 90 -0.54 4.26 -7.68
CA ILE A 90 -1.75 4.24 -6.85
C ILE A 90 -3.00 4.53 -7.68
N ALA A 91 -2.93 5.57 -8.53
CA ALA A 91 -4.01 6.02 -9.40
C ALA A 91 -4.38 4.97 -10.44
N LYS A 92 -3.45 4.11 -10.84
CA LYS A 92 -3.74 2.97 -11.72
C LYS A 92 -4.33 1.78 -10.96
N TRP A 93 -3.72 1.41 -9.83
CA TRP A 93 -4.08 0.20 -9.10
C TRP A 93 -5.47 0.28 -8.48
N ILE A 94 -5.72 1.30 -7.64
CA ILE A 94 -6.95 1.37 -6.84
C ILE A 94 -8.20 1.39 -7.72
N PRO A 95 -8.30 2.26 -8.75
CA PRO A 95 -9.47 2.32 -9.62
C PRO A 95 -9.65 1.07 -10.48
N ALA A 96 -8.59 0.36 -10.85
CA ALA A 96 -8.68 -0.88 -11.60
C ALA A 96 -9.38 -2.00 -10.80
N GLU A 97 -8.90 -2.28 -9.58
CA GLU A 97 -9.52 -3.29 -8.71
C GLU A 97 -10.93 -2.85 -8.29
N PHE A 98 -11.11 -1.56 -8.00
CA PHE A 98 -12.40 -1.00 -7.64
C PHE A 98 -13.42 -1.10 -8.78
N LEU A 99 -13.05 -0.81 -10.03
CA LEU A 99 -13.98 -0.90 -11.16
C LEU A 99 -14.44 -2.35 -11.38
N ARG A 100 -13.55 -3.33 -11.21
CA ARG A 100 -13.92 -4.75 -11.29
C ARG A 100 -14.91 -5.13 -10.18
N ASP A 101 -14.62 -4.75 -8.93
CA ASP A 101 -15.50 -5.00 -7.78
C ASP A 101 -16.86 -4.32 -7.93
N LEU A 102 -16.84 -3.02 -8.27
CA LEU A 102 -18.03 -2.20 -8.55
C LEU A 102 -18.91 -2.87 -9.60
N THR A 103 -18.33 -3.33 -10.71
CA THR A 103 -19.12 -3.91 -11.80
C THR A 103 -19.79 -5.21 -11.34
N SER A 104 -19.08 -6.06 -10.59
CA SER A 104 -19.65 -7.27 -10.00
C SER A 104 -20.79 -6.96 -9.01
N ARG A 105 -20.59 -5.96 -8.14
CA ARG A 105 -21.62 -5.48 -7.20
C ARG A 105 -22.81 -4.87 -7.92
N ALA A 106 -22.60 -4.16 -9.03
CA ALA A 106 -23.66 -3.58 -9.82
C ALA A 106 -24.52 -4.67 -10.50
N ILE A 107 -23.89 -5.73 -11.02
CA ILE A 107 -24.60 -6.93 -11.48
C ILE A 107 -25.47 -7.49 -10.36
N GLN A 108 -24.95 -7.60 -9.13
CA GLN A 108 -25.70 -8.12 -7.99
C GLN A 108 -26.93 -7.25 -7.63
N VAL A 109 -26.82 -5.92 -7.70
CA VAL A 109 -27.96 -4.99 -7.49
C VAL A 109 -29.00 -5.14 -8.58
N MET A 110 -28.57 -5.39 -9.82
CA MET A 110 -29.45 -5.59 -10.96
C MET A 110 -30.03 -7.01 -11.02
N GLY A 111 -29.44 -7.98 -10.31
CA GLY A 111 -29.86 -9.38 -10.34
C GLY A 111 -29.71 -9.96 -11.74
N GLY A 112 -30.70 -10.74 -12.20
CA GLY A 112 -30.70 -11.35 -13.54
C GLY A 112 -30.46 -10.34 -14.67
N ASP A 113 -31.03 -9.14 -14.59
CA ASP A 113 -30.85 -8.11 -15.63
C ASP A 113 -29.38 -7.68 -15.78
N GLY A 114 -28.58 -7.77 -14.71
CA GLY A 114 -27.17 -7.42 -14.74
C GLY A 114 -26.31 -8.40 -15.53
N VAL A 115 -26.74 -9.66 -15.67
CA VAL A 115 -26.03 -10.66 -16.48
C VAL A 115 -26.54 -10.73 -17.92
N MET A 116 -27.70 -10.13 -18.21
CA MET A 116 -28.27 -10.09 -19.55
C MET A 116 -27.64 -8.97 -20.39
N SER A 117 -27.65 -9.14 -21.72
CA SER A 117 -27.11 -8.16 -22.67
C SER A 117 -27.93 -6.89 -22.82
N TYR A 118 -29.09 -6.79 -22.14
CA TYR A 118 -29.94 -5.59 -22.15
C TYR A 118 -29.26 -4.38 -21.49
N TYR A 119 -28.32 -4.61 -20.58
CA TYR A 119 -27.59 -3.58 -19.88
C TYR A 119 -26.08 -3.74 -20.06
N PRO A 120 -25.31 -2.64 -20.10
CA PRO A 120 -23.88 -2.70 -20.42
C PRO A 120 -23.02 -3.27 -19.27
N VAL A 121 -23.59 -3.47 -18.07
CA VAL A 121 -22.82 -3.82 -16.86
C VAL A 121 -22.15 -5.19 -16.95
N GLY A 122 -22.77 -6.18 -17.59
CA GLY A 122 -22.16 -7.50 -17.80
C GLY A 122 -20.88 -7.40 -18.65
N PRO A 123 -20.95 -6.87 -19.88
CA PRO A 123 -19.77 -6.62 -20.72
C PRO A 123 -18.69 -5.75 -20.05
N MET A 124 -19.09 -4.75 -19.25
CA MET A 124 -18.17 -3.90 -18.50
C MET A 124 -17.28 -4.69 -17.53
N LEU A 125 -17.70 -5.86 -17.03
CA LEU A 125 -16.90 -6.65 -16.09
C LEU A 125 -15.63 -7.21 -16.75
N ILE A 126 -15.75 -7.63 -18.01
CA ILE A 126 -14.61 -8.11 -18.80
C ILE A 126 -13.64 -6.94 -19.05
N GLY A 127 -14.18 -5.79 -19.48
CA GLY A 127 -13.39 -4.57 -19.67
C GLY A 127 -12.68 -4.12 -18.39
N ALA A 128 -13.36 -4.21 -17.24
CA ALA A 128 -12.78 -3.89 -15.94
C ALA A 128 -11.59 -4.79 -15.61
N LYS A 129 -11.66 -6.09 -15.90
CA LYS A 129 -10.57 -7.04 -15.63
C LYS A 129 -9.31 -6.74 -16.45
N ILE A 130 -9.46 -6.25 -17.69
CA ILE A 130 -8.32 -5.87 -18.54
C ILE A 130 -7.47 -4.78 -17.86
N ASN A 131 -8.10 -3.84 -17.15
CA ASN A 131 -7.39 -2.74 -16.48
C ASN A 131 -6.48 -3.21 -15.33
N GLU A 132 -6.79 -4.34 -14.71
CA GLU A 132 -5.90 -4.92 -13.70
C GLU A 132 -4.59 -5.42 -14.32
N ILE A 133 -4.59 -5.76 -15.61
CA ILE A 133 -3.49 -6.45 -16.31
C ILE A 133 -2.69 -5.48 -17.20
N ALA A 134 -3.38 -4.67 -18.00
CA ALA A 134 -2.76 -3.79 -18.99
C ALA A 134 -1.92 -2.67 -18.35
N ALA A 135 -0.92 -2.18 -19.09
CA ALA A 135 0.03 -1.13 -18.68
C ALA A 135 0.78 -1.42 -17.35
N GLY A 136 0.93 -2.71 -17.01
CA GLY A 136 1.60 -3.23 -15.82
C GLY A 136 0.61 -3.66 -14.75
N SER A 137 0.67 -4.92 -14.33
CA SER A 137 -0.32 -5.54 -13.46
C SER A 137 -0.51 -4.84 -12.11
N THR A 138 -1.62 -5.09 -11.42
CA THR A 138 -1.89 -4.61 -10.06
C THR A 138 -0.78 -4.97 -9.08
N GLU A 139 -0.22 -6.18 -9.17
CA GLU A 139 0.89 -6.65 -8.34
C GLU A 139 2.16 -5.86 -8.63
N THR A 140 2.41 -5.55 -9.91
CA THR A 140 3.53 -4.72 -10.33
C THR A 140 3.42 -3.31 -9.75
N GLN A 141 2.22 -2.71 -9.77
CA GLN A 141 2.01 -1.39 -9.18
C GLN A 141 2.20 -1.41 -7.66
N LYS A 142 1.66 -2.41 -6.96
CA LYS A 142 1.87 -2.59 -5.50
C LYS A 142 3.36 -2.71 -5.16
N MET A 143 4.11 -3.46 -5.96
CA MET A 143 5.56 -3.59 -5.82
C MET A 143 6.30 -2.26 -6.03
N ILE A 144 5.91 -1.47 -7.04
CA ILE A 144 6.48 -0.13 -7.27
C ILE A 144 6.19 0.78 -6.06
N ILE A 145 4.94 0.83 -5.60
CA ILE A 145 4.54 1.64 -4.45
C ILE A 145 5.39 1.27 -3.23
N TYR A 146 5.52 -0.02 -2.93
CA TYR A 146 6.34 -0.49 -1.81
C TYR A 146 7.81 -0.09 -1.96
N ARG A 147 8.46 -0.42 -3.09
CA ARG A 147 9.90 -0.19 -3.28
C ARG A 147 10.29 1.28 -3.25
N PHE A 148 9.43 2.16 -3.78
CA PHE A 148 9.70 3.59 -3.80
C PHE A 148 9.33 4.28 -2.48
N SER A 149 8.27 3.81 -1.81
CA SER A 149 7.83 4.40 -0.54
C SER A 149 8.67 3.94 0.65
N SER A 150 9.14 2.68 0.67
CA SER A 150 9.95 2.16 1.78
C SER A 150 11.22 2.98 2.01
N ARG A 151 11.81 3.51 0.93
CA ARG A 151 12.97 4.42 1.01
C ARG A 151 12.66 5.73 1.73
N LYS A 152 11.43 6.24 1.62
CA LYS A 152 10.98 7.47 2.30
C LYS A 152 10.63 7.22 3.77
N PHE A 153 10.22 6.00 4.12
CA PHE A 153 9.83 5.62 5.48
C PHE A 153 10.88 4.76 6.18
N ASN A 154 12.17 5.02 5.91
CA ASN A 154 13.28 4.25 6.47
C ASN A 154 13.82 4.83 7.79
N GLU A 155 13.05 5.67 8.49
CA GLU A 155 13.47 6.19 9.78
C GLU A 155 13.34 5.10 10.86
N PRO A 156 14.35 4.92 11.74
CA PRO A 156 14.31 3.91 12.79
C PRO A 156 13.16 4.21 13.76
N PHE A 157 12.12 3.37 13.73
CA PHE A 157 10.98 3.40 14.64
C PHE A 157 11.17 2.35 15.74
N ARG A 158 12.28 2.45 16.48
CA ARG A 158 12.66 1.46 17.48
C ARG A 158 12.33 1.96 18.88
N MET A 159 11.57 1.16 19.63
CA MET A 159 11.16 1.52 20.98
C MET A 159 12.36 1.40 21.93
N ARG A 160 12.46 2.31 22.91
CA ARG A 160 13.48 2.28 23.96
C ARG A 160 12.80 2.27 25.32
N TRP A 161 13.34 1.49 26.26
CA TRP A 161 12.88 1.50 27.64
C TRP A 161 13.42 2.71 28.38
N ILE A 162 12.51 3.55 28.88
CA ILE A 162 12.83 4.78 29.63
C ILE A 162 12.49 4.55 31.09
N ASP A 163 13.52 4.50 31.94
CA ASP A 163 13.39 4.17 33.36
C ASP A 163 12.54 5.19 34.12
N GLU A 164 12.64 6.47 33.76
CA GLU A 164 11.93 7.56 34.45
C GLU A 164 10.39 7.44 34.36
N ILE A 165 9.90 6.81 33.29
CA ILE A 165 8.45 6.60 33.06
C ILE A 165 8.07 5.12 33.10
N ASN A 166 9.03 4.23 33.37
CA ASN A 166 8.85 2.78 33.42
C ASN A 166 8.09 2.21 32.21
N SER A 167 8.42 2.70 31.00
CA SER A 167 7.69 2.35 29.77
C SER A 167 8.58 2.39 28.53
N ALA A 168 8.18 1.61 27.52
CA ALA A 168 8.75 1.62 26.19
C ALA A 168 8.15 2.76 25.38
N VAL A 169 9.00 3.67 24.89
CA VAL A 169 8.58 4.77 24.00
C VAL A 169 9.58 4.96 22.88
N VAL A 170 9.15 5.54 21.76
CA VAL A 170 10.07 6.06 20.75
C VAL A 170 10.84 7.21 21.39
N SER A 171 12.16 7.06 21.51
CA SER A 171 13.00 8.03 22.19
C SER A 171 14.28 8.30 21.41
N LYS A 172 14.66 9.58 21.35
CA LYS A 172 15.96 10.03 20.83
C LYS A 172 17.04 10.07 21.91
N LYS A 173 16.73 9.66 23.15
CA LYS A 173 17.73 9.55 24.21
C LYS A 173 18.73 8.47 23.86
N ASP A 174 19.97 8.73 24.23
CA ASP A 174 21.04 7.74 24.15
C ASP A 174 20.67 6.46 24.90
N SER A 175 21.11 5.33 24.36
CA SER A 175 20.89 4.04 24.99
C SER A 175 21.63 3.99 26.32
N ARG A 176 21.09 3.25 27.29
CA ARG A 176 21.76 2.99 28.58
C ARG A 176 23.09 2.25 28.42
N PHE A 177 23.31 1.61 27.26
CA PHE A 177 24.52 0.87 26.93
C PHE A 177 25.55 1.73 26.17
N LYS A 178 25.22 2.98 25.87
CA LYS A 178 26.09 3.86 25.08
C LYS A 178 27.38 4.15 25.85
N GLY A 179 28.52 3.93 25.22
CA GLY A 179 29.84 4.15 25.82
C GLY A 179 30.38 2.96 26.64
N LEU A 180 29.65 1.84 26.72
CA LEU A 180 30.21 0.59 27.22
C LEU A 180 31.23 0.00 26.22
N GLU A 181 32.14 -0.81 26.75
CA GLU A 181 33.07 -1.56 25.89
C GLU A 181 32.31 -2.53 24.99
N VAL A 182 32.67 -2.54 23.70
CA VAL A 182 32.06 -3.40 22.69
C VAL A 182 32.65 -4.80 22.81
N ASN A 183 32.01 -5.64 23.62
CA ASN A 183 32.36 -7.05 23.83
C ASN A 183 31.12 -7.95 23.74
N GLU A 184 31.33 -9.28 23.72
CA GLU A 184 30.26 -10.28 23.56
C GLU A 184 29.15 -10.13 24.61
N GLU A 185 29.53 -9.88 25.87
CA GLU A 185 28.58 -9.74 26.99
C GLU A 185 27.70 -8.49 26.84
N ASN A 186 28.30 -7.33 26.57
CA ASN A 186 27.56 -6.08 26.47
C ASN A 186 26.69 -6.01 25.20
N VAL A 187 27.17 -6.56 24.08
CA VAL A 187 26.36 -6.69 22.86
C VAL A 187 25.17 -7.61 23.09
N LEU A 188 25.36 -8.74 23.80
CA LEU A 188 24.25 -9.63 24.16
C LEU A 188 23.23 -8.92 25.07
N LYS A 189 23.68 -8.10 26.03
CA LYS A 189 22.79 -7.29 26.89
C LYS A 189 21.96 -6.30 26.07
N VAL A 190 22.55 -5.65 25.06
CA VAL A 190 21.83 -4.75 24.15
C VAL A 190 20.72 -5.51 23.42
N ILE A 191 21.05 -6.64 22.78
CA ILE A 191 20.10 -7.45 22.03
C ILE A 191 18.99 -7.99 22.94
N ALA A 192 19.33 -8.50 24.12
CA ALA A 192 18.36 -9.04 25.07
C ALA A 192 17.43 -7.94 25.63
N HIS A 193 17.98 -6.77 25.95
CA HIS A 193 17.19 -5.63 26.38
C HIS A 193 16.25 -5.16 25.28
N ASP A 194 16.75 -5.08 24.05
CA ASP A 194 15.94 -4.71 22.92
C ASP A 194 14.81 -5.71 22.65
N TYR A 195 15.07 -7.02 22.72
CA TYR A 195 14.04 -8.04 22.54
C TYR A 195 12.89 -7.91 23.55
N LYS A 196 13.18 -7.44 24.77
CA LYS A 196 12.14 -7.15 25.78
C LYS A 196 11.22 -5.99 25.36
N VAL A 197 11.76 -5.03 24.62
CA VAL A 197 11.10 -3.77 24.26
C VAL A 197 10.48 -3.83 22.86
N ASN A 198 11.12 -4.55 21.94
CA ASN A 198 10.77 -4.74 20.54
C ASN A 198 10.64 -6.25 20.23
N PRO A 199 9.68 -6.96 20.87
CA PRO A 199 9.58 -8.41 20.71
C PRO A 199 9.28 -8.81 19.26
N ALA A 200 9.89 -9.90 18.81
CA ALA A 200 9.77 -10.45 17.46
C ALA A 200 10.30 -9.56 16.31
N LEU A 201 11.00 -8.46 16.63
CA LEU A 201 11.71 -7.64 15.65
C LEU A 201 13.21 -7.96 15.70
N TYR A 202 13.86 -8.00 14.53
CA TYR A 202 15.31 -8.17 14.47
C TYR A 202 16.02 -6.83 14.71
N MET A 203 17.30 -6.92 15.09
CA MET A 203 18.23 -5.79 15.07
C MET A 203 19.06 -5.81 13.80
N THR A 204 19.20 -4.66 13.14
CA THR A 204 20.27 -4.47 12.16
C THR A 204 21.60 -4.21 12.89
N PRO A 205 22.76 -4.44 12.24
CA PRO A 205 24.04 -4.02 12.80
C PRO A 205 24.11 -2.52 13.13
N ASP A 206 23.39 -1.68 12.38
CA ASP A 206 23.33 -0.24 12.64
C ASP A 206 22.50 0.10 13.88
N ASP A 207 21.43 -0.65 14.18
CA ASP A 207 20.65 -0.48 15.42
C ASP A 207 21.53 -0.77 16.65
N VAL A 208 22.30 -1.87 16.63
CA VAL A 208 23.21 -2.22 17.74
C VAL A 208 24.29 -1.16 17.88
N ARG A 209 24.84 -0.69 16.75
CA ARG A 209 25.87 0.35 16.73
C ARG A 209 25.36 1.68 17.28
N GLU A 210 24.11 2.03 17.06
CA GLU A 210 23.49 3.24 17.64
C GLU A 210 23.38 3.12 19.18
N ASP A 211 23.18 1.92 19.70
CA ASP A 211 23.00 1.67 21.12
C ASP A 211 24.30 1.54 21.92
N ILE A 212 25.33 0.88 21.38
CA ILE A 212 26.60 0.66 22.11
C ILE A 212 27.80 1.38 21.49
N GLY A 213 27.77 1.65 20.17
CA GLY A 213 28.90 2.14 19.39
C GLY A 213 29.67 1.04 18.67
N GLY A 214 30.95 1.28 18.37
CA GLY A 214 31.84 0.33 17.71
C GLY A 214 31.82 0.37 16.17
N SER A 215 32.76 -0.37 15.56
CA SER A 215 32.79 -0.54 14.11
C SER A 215 31.84 -1.64 13.67
N ARG A 216 31.29 -1.53 12.46
CA ARG A 216 30.41 -2.55 11.89
C ARG A 216 31.10 -3.91 11.78
N THR A 217 32.40 -3.92 11.48
CA THR A 217 33.21 -5.14 11.36
C THR A 217 33.33 -5.86 12.70
N ASP A 218 33.58 -5.12 13.78
CA ASP A 218 33.72 -5.70 15.12
C ASP A 218 32.40 -6.31 15.59
N LEU A 219 31.28 -5.62 15.35
CA LEU A 219 29.94 -6.12 15.67
C LEU A 219 29.60 -7.39 14.88
N LEU A 220 29.91 -7.44 13.59
CA LEU A 220 29.68 -8.65 12.78
C LEU A 220 30.50 -9.85 13.29
N ASN A 221 31.75 -9.63 13.69
CA ASN A 221 32.58 -10.68 14.30
C ASN A 221 31.97 -11.18 15.62
N ILE A 222 31.46 -10.27 16.46
CA ILE A 222 30.79 -10.62 17.71
C ILE A 222 29.48 -11.39 17.44
N PHE A 223 28.69 -10.98 16.46
CA PHE A 223 27.45 -11.68 16.10
C PHE A 223 27.70 -13.12 15.66
N ASN A 224 28.73 -13.35 14.83
CA ASN A 224 29.10 -14.71 14.43
C ASN A 224 29.46 -15.59 15.64
N LYS A 225 30.24 -15.06 16.60
CA LYS A 225 30.58 -15.81 17.82
C LYS A 225 29.35 -16.08 18.70
N LEU A 226 28.46 -15.09 18.87
CA LEU A 226 27.22 -15.26 19.64
C LEU A 226 26.27 -16.27 18.97
N GLU A 227 26.27 -16.35 17.64
CA GLU A 227 25.53 -17.35 16.87
C GLU A 227 26.14 -18.76 17.02
N GLU A 228 27.46 -18.89 16.99
CA GLU A 228 28.16 -20.17 17.29
C GLU A 228 27.82 -20.68 18.70
N GLN A 229 27.68 -19.77 19.67
CA GLN A 229 27.24 -20.07 21.03
C GLN A 229 25.73 -20.32 21.15
N LYS A 230 24.96 -20.18 20.06
CA LYS A 230 23.49 -20.30 20.00
C LYS A 230 22.74 -19.32 20.91
N LEU A 231 23.33 -18.16 21.18
CA LEU A 231 22.72 -17.10 21.98
C LEU A 231 21.87 -16.13 21.14
N ILE A 232 22.18 -16.03 19.85
CA ILE A 232 21.41 -15.26 18.87
C ILE A 232 21.22 -16.08 17.58
N ALA A 233 20.35 -15.61 16.69
CA ALA A 233 20.21 -16.11 15.33
C ALA A 233 20.45 -14.97 14.34
N VAL A 234 21.34 -15.17 13.37
CA VAL A 234 21.67 -14.17 12.36
C VAL A 234 21.02 -14.54 11.03
N HIS A 235 20.45 -13.54 10.35
CA HIS A 235 19.95 -13.70 8.98
C HIS A 235 20.86 -12.94 8.02
N GLN A 236 21.26 -13.60 6.92
CA GLN A 236 22.02 -13.00 5.84
C GLN A 236 21.18 -13.07 4.56
N ASP A 237 20.95 -11.92 3.92
CA ASP A 237 20.33 -11.87 2.60
C ASP A 237 21.23 -12.64 1.61
N ARG A 238 20.63 -13.52 0.81
CA ARG A 238 21.30 -14.28 -0.26
C ARG A 238 21.47 -13.47 -1.53
#